data_AF-A0A6C0GFZ9-F1
#
_entry.id   AF-A0A6C0GFZ9-F1
#
_cell.length_a   1.000
_cell.length_b   1.000
_cell.length_c   1.000
_cell.angle_alpha   90.00
_cell.angle_beta   90.00
_cell.angle_gamma   90.00
#
_symmetry.space_group_name_H-M   'P 1'
#
loop_
_entity.id
_entity.type
_entity.pdbx_description
1 polymer ?
#
loop_
_entity_poly.entity_id
_entity_poly.type
_entity_poly.pdbx_seq_one_letter_code
_entity_poly.pdbx_strand_id
1 'polypeptide(L)' 'MIIPWLHTPYLNLTHVASKLYGSKSRLHTHRLQKKMNSILPFEQWELQQLEKIKHDLFYHLEQGTPTESVSQ' A
#
# COMPACT_ATOMS: atom_id res chain seq x y z
N MET A 1 8.77 2.24 -14.03
CA MET A 1 9.20 2.15 -12.61
C MET A 1 8.33 1.14 -11.92
N ILE A 2 8.92 0.17 -11.22
CA ILE A 2 8.19 -0.87 -10.47
C ILE A 2 8.23 -0.49 -8.99
N ILE A 3 7.12 -0.69 -8.27
CA ILE A 3 7.00 -0.42 -6.83
C ILE A 3 6.90 -1.77 -6.09
N PRO A 4 8.01 -2.34 -5.58
CA PRO A 4 8.07 -3.75 -5.19
C PRO A 4 7.08 -4.15 -4.10
N TRP A 5 6.83 -3.28 -3.12
CA TRP A 5 5.94 -3.58 -2.00
C TRP A 5 4.49 -3.79 -2.43
N LEU A 6 4.06 -3.20 -3.56
CA LEU A 6 2.73 -3.44 -4.12
C LEU A 6 2.52 -4.89 -4.60
N HIS A 7 3.60 -5.64 -4.85
CA HIS A 7 3.56 -7.02 -5.33
C HIS A 7 3.60 -8.04 -4.18
N THR A 8 3.50 -7.61 -2.93
CA THR A 8 3.49 -8.52 -1.78
C THR A 8 2.19 -9.35 -1.77
N PRO A 9 2.26 -10.68 -1.60
CA PRO A 9 1.12 -11.57 -1.82
C PRO A 9 -0.04 -11.37 -0.84
N TYR A 10 0.22 -10.78 0.33
CA TYR A 10 -0.77 -10.51 1.37
C TYR A 10 -1.32 -9.08 1.33
N LEU A 11 -0.92 -8.27 0.35
CA LEU A 11 -1.36 -6.88 0.25
C LEU A 11 -2.79 -6.79 -0.30
N ASN A 12 -3.66 -6.12 0.46
CA ASN A 12 -5.00 -5.82 0.00
C ASN A 12 -4.99 -4.64 -0.99
N LEU A 13 -4.89 -4.93 -2.28
CA LEU A 13 -4.87 -3.92 -3.35
C LEU A 13 -6.11 -3.03 -3.37
N THR A 14 -7.28 -3.55 -3.01
CA THR A 14 -8.51 -2.76 -2.92
C THR A 14 -8.40 -1.69 -1.82
N HIS A 15 -7.77 -2.02 -0.70
CA HIS A 15 -7.50 -1.06 0.38
C HIS A 15 -6.52 0.02 -0.08
N VAL A 16 -5.41 -0.37 -0.72
CA VAL A 16 -4.40 0.57 -1.25
C VAL A 16 -5.03 1.50 -2.28
N ALA A 17 -5.78 0.96 -3.25
CA ALA A 17 -6.49 1.76 -4.25
C ALA A 17 -7.52 2.70 -3.61
N SER A 18 -8.22 2.26 -2.57
CA SER A 18 -9.17 3.10 -1.85
C SER A 18 -8.50 4.25 -1.12
N LYS A 19 -7.31 4.03 -0.54
CA LYS A 19 -6.53 5.09 0.11
C LYS A 19 -5.93 6.06 -0.91
N LEU A 20 -5.46 5.54 -2.05
CA LEU A 20 -4.84 6.34 -3.10
C LEU A 20 -5.84 7.24 -3.85
N TYR A 21 -7.01 6.70 -4.18
CA TYR A 21 -8.02 7.38 -5.02
C TYR A 21 -9.25 7.85 -4.23
N GLY A 22 -9.27 7.68 -2.90
CA GLY A 22 -10.36 8.11 -2.03
C GLY A 22 -11.67 7.30 -2.16
N SER A 23 -11.67 6.16 -2.85
CA SER A 23 -12.89 5.36 -3.06
C SER A 23 -12.59 3.87 -3.29
N LYS A 24 -13.44 3.00 -2.74
CA LYS A 24 -13.40 1.53 -2.88
C LYS A 24 -13.88 1.01 -4.25
N SER A 25 -13.76 1.83 -5.30
CA SER A 25 -14.22 1.46 -6.64
C SER A 25 -13.40 0.31 -7.24
N ARG A 26 -14.08 -0.63 -7.91
CA ARG A 26 -13.42 -1.70 -8.69
C ARG A 26 -12.55 -1.11 -9.81
N LEU A 27 -12.96 0.02 -10.38
CA LEU A 27 -12.21 0.73 -11.42
C LEU A 27 -10.85 1.21 -10.89
N HIS A 28 -10.81 1.74 -9.67
CA HIS A 28 -9.58 2.21 -9.03
C HIS A 28 -8.61 1.07 -8.75
N THR A 29 -9.12 -0.06 -8.28
CA THR A 29 -8.31 -1.27 -8.08
C THR A 29 -7.74 -1.76 -9.42
N HIS A 30 -8.55 -1.79 -10.47
CA HIS A 30 -8.10 -2.17 -11.81
C HIS A 30 -7.04 -1.19 -12.36
N ARG A 31 -7.22 0.12 -12.16
CA ARG A 31 -6.25 1.14 -12.57
C ARG A 31 -4.91 0.95 -11.85
N LEU A 32 -4.93 0.67 -10.55
CA LEU A 32 -3.72 0.37 -9.78
C LEU A 32 -3.02 -0.89 -10.33
N GLN A 33 -3.77 -1.97 -10.62
CA GLN A 33 -3.22 -3.19 -11.22
C GLN A 33 -2.58 -2.94 -12.59
N LYS A 34 -3.19 -2.10 -13.44
CA LYS A 34 -2.59 -1.72 -14.73
C LYS A 34 -1.27 -0.96 -14.53
N LYS A 35 -1.18 -0.09 -13.53
CA LYS A 35 0.06 0.62 -13.20
C LYS A 35 1.15 -0.31 -12.63
N MET A 36 0.78 -1.24 -11.75
CA MET A 36 1.70 -2.27 -11.24
C MET A 36 2.28 -3.14 -12.35
N ASN A 37 1.48 -3.48 -13.36
CA ASN A 37 1.92 -4.24 -14.53
C ASN A 37 2.65 -3.38 -15.57
N SER A 38 3.03 -2.13 -15.23
CA SER A 38 3.71 -1.18 -16.12
C SER A 38 2.95 -0.84 -17.41
N ILE A 39 1.63 -1.09 -17.47
CA ILE A 39 0.77 -0.72 -18.61
C ILE A 39 0.48 0.78 -18.59
N LEU A 40 0.38 1.36 -17.39
CA LEU A 40 0.20 2.80 -17.18
C LEU A 40 1.31 3.32 -16.26
N PRO A 41 1.87 4.52 -16.50
CA PRO A 41 2.82 5.12 -15.59
C PRO A 41 2.13 5.59 -14.30
N PHE A 42 2.88 5.62 -13.20
CA PHE A 42 2.46 6.32 -11.98
C PHE A 42 2.73 7.82 -12.12
N GLU A 43 1.79 8.63 -11.67
CA GLU A 43 1.94 10.08 -11.55
C GLU A 43 2.71 10.43 -10.26
N GLN A 44 3.38 11.58 -10.24
CA GLN A 44 4.21 11.98 -9.11
C GLN A 44 3.42 12.08 -7.79
N TRP A 45 2.19 12.59 -7.85
CA TRP A 45 1.32 12.66 -6.67
C TRP A 45 0.93 11.26 -6.17
N GLU A 46 0.74 10.28 -7.08
CA GLU A 46 0.43 8.91 -6.69
C GLU A 46 1.62 8.28 -5.95
N LEU A 47 2.84 8.52 -6.41
CA LEU A 47 4.06 8.04 -5.75
C LEU A 47 4.18 8.61 -4.33
N GLN A 48 3.94 9.91 -4.16
CA GLN A 48 3.97 10.55 -2.84
C GLN A 48 2.90 9.99 -1.89
N GLN A 49 1.70 9.70 -2.39
CA GLN A 49 0.64 9.09 -1.59
C GLN A 49 0.94 7.62 -1.28
N LEU A 50 1.51 6.88 -2.23
CA LEU A 50 1.89 5.48 -2.02
C LEU A 50 2.94 5.31 -0.93
N GLU A 51 3.90 6.23 -0.80
CA GLU A 51 4.86 6.22 0.31
C GLU A 51 4.18 6.44 1.67
N LYS A 52 3.20 7.35 1.75
CA LYS A 52 2.40 7.55 2.98
C LYS A 52 1.57 6.31 3.32
N ILE A 53 0.91 5.73 2.32
CA ILE A 53 0.10 4.51 2.50
C ILE A 53 0.97 3.34 2.95
N LYS A 54 2.16 3.18 2.35
CA LYS A 54 3.15 2.19 2.78
C LYS A 54 3.51 2.41 4.24
N HIS A 55 3.88 3.62 4.63
CA HIS A 55 4.20 3.93 6.02
C HIS A 55 3.04 3.56 6.95
N ASP A 56 1.81 3.99 6.67
CA ASP A 56 0.64 3.65 7.49
C ASP A 56 0.40 2.13 7.61
N LEU A 57 0.59 1.39 6.52
CA LEU A 57 0.37 -0.06 6.50
C LEU A 57 1.44 -0.84 7.27
N PHE A 58 2.71 -0.43 7.16
CA PHE A 58 3.84 -1.15 7.75
C PHE A 58 4.21 -0.65 9.15
N TYR A 59 3.88 0.59 9.51
CA TYR A 59 4.13 1.14 10.85
C TYR A 59 3.39 0.34 11.95
N HIS A 60 2.21 -0.20 11.63
CA HIS A 60 1.48 -1.08 12.55
C HIS A 60 2.12 -2.46 12.73
N LEU A 61 2.94 -2.91 11.77
CA LEU A 61 3.66 -4.18 11.89
C LEU A 61 4.91 -4.04 12.77
N GLU A 62 5.56 -2.88 12.77
CA GLU A 62 6.74 -2.62 13.60
C GLU A 62 6.39 -2.37 15.08
N GLN A 63 5.20 -1.83 15.37
CA GLN A 63 4.70 -1.69 16.75
C GLN A 63 4.04 -2.96 17.30
N GLY A 64 3.93 -4.01 16.48
CA GLY A 64 3.28 -5.28 16.80
C GLY A 64 4.18 -6.34 17.44
N THR A 65 5.39 -6.00 17.89
CA THR A 65 6.08 -6.81 18.90
C THR A 65 5.76 -6.24 20.28
N PRO A 66 4.78 -6.79 21.01
CA PRO A 66 4.84 -6.72 22.46
C PRO A 66 6.08 -7.54 22.85
N THR A 67 7.21 -6.90 23.06
CA THR A 67 8.15 -7.46 24.02
C THR A 67 7.40 -7.47 25.34
N GLU A 68 6.83 -8.63 25.68
CA GLU A 68 6.68 -9.07 27.05
C GLU A 68 8.03 -8.86 27.74
N SER A 69 8.21 -7.69 28.34
CA SER A 69 9.02 -7.55 29.54
C SER A 69 8.03 -7.54 30.69
N VAL A 70 7.48 -8.72 30.96
CA VAL A 70 7.21 -9.13 32.33
C VAL A 70 8.58 -9.14 33.01
N SER A 71 8.85 -8.11 33.80
CA SER A 71 9.88 -8.19 34.83
C SER A 71 9.28 -7.67 36.13
N GLN A 72 9.30 -8.61 37.08
CA GLN A 72 8.88 -8.56 38.46
C GLN A 72 9.41 -7.37 39.25
#